data_AF-A0A2S5SSY1-F1
#
_entry.id   AF-A0A2S5SSY1-F1
#
_cell.length_a   1.000
_cell.length_b   1.000
_cell.length_c   1.000
_cell.angle_alpha   90.00
_cell.angle_beta   90.00
_cell.angle_gamma   90.00
#
_symmetry.space_group_name_H-M   'P 1'
#
loop_
_entity.id
_entity.type
_entity.pdbx_description
1 polymer ?
#
loop_
_entity_poly.entity_id
_entity_poly.type
_entity_poly.pdbx_seq_one_letter_code
_entity_poly.pdbx_strand_id
1 'polypeptide(L)'
;MNPLPQGLQNLPPHELQLQHAYHDDEGLQAARFEARLGDGSVRRGTTDAAGHLRLPELPPGPVQVRFDADGRLFERRDDTPNDRPADLQTLMDRHGGSA
;
A
#
# COMPACT_ATOMS: atom_id res chain seq x y z
N MET A 1 -40.06 -22.98 -21.83
CA MET A 1 -38.88 -22.67 -20.99
C MET A 1 -37.84 -22.05 -21.90
N ASN A 2 -37.40 -20.82 -21.62
CA ASN A 2 -36.34 -20.18 -22.38
C ASN A 2 -35.01 -20.63 -21.73
N PRO A 3 -34.10 -21.31 -22.45
CA PRO A 3 -32.83 -21.72 -21.86
C PRO A 3 -32.03 -20.47 -21.47
N LEU A 4 -31.34 -20.52 -20.32
CA LEU A 4 -30.43 -19.46 -19.90
C LEU A 4 -29.37 -19.24 -20.98
N PRO A 5 -29.00 -17.98 -21.30
CA PRO A 5 -27.97 -17.70 -22.27
C PRO A 5 -26.65 -18.35 -21.83
N GLN A 6 -26.21 -19.37 -22.58
CA GLN A 6 -25.01 -20.17 -22.28
C GLN A 6 -23.69 -19.43 -22.61
N GLY A 7 -23.75 -18.21 -23.13
CA GLY A 7 -22.60 -17.44 -23.61
C GLY A 7 -21.75 -16.75 -22.53
N LEU A 8 -22.13 -16.82 -21.25
CA LEU A 8 -21.35 -16.23 -20.14
C LEU A 8 -20.33 -17.19 -19.51
N GLN A 9 -20.24 -18.44 -19.98
CA GLN A 9 -19.48 -19.50 -19.30
C GLN A 9 -17.96 -19.44 -19.54
N ASN A 10 -17.47 -18.59 -20.45
CA ASN A 10 -16.06 -18.55 -20.81
C ASN A 10 -15.58 -17.11 -21.05
N LEU A 11 -15.70 -16.26 -20.04
CA LEU A 11 -15.04 -14.96 -20.06
C LEU A 11 -13.52 -15.21 -19.93
N PRO A 12 -12.69 -14.61 -20.79
CA PRO A 12 -11.25 -14.80 -20.72
C PRO A 12 -10.73 -14.37 -19.34
N PRO A 13 -9.67 -15.01 -18.82
CA PRO A 13 -9.05 -14.56 -17.59
C PRO A 13 -8.57 -13.11 -17.74
N HIS A 14 -8.73 -12.30 -16.70
CA HIS A 14 -8.31 -10.90 -16.70
C HIS A 14 -7.04 -10.73 -15.87
N GLU A 15 -6.27 -9.69 -16.12
CA GLU A 15 -5.19 -9.28 -15.22
C GLU A 15 -5.63 -8.05 -14.43
N LEU A 16 -5.34 -8.05 -13.12
CA LEU A 16 -5.43 -6.85 -12.29
C LEU A 16 -4.03 -6.38 -11.92
N GLN A 17 -3.77 -5.12 -12.24
CA GLN A 17 -2.62 -4.38 -11.75
C GLN A 17 -3.12 -3.27 -10.83
N LEU A 18 -2.53 -3.18 -9.63
CA LEU A 18 -2.92 -2.20 -8.62
C LEU A 18 -1.66 -1.55 -8.04
N GLN A 19 -1.76 -0.26 -7.74
CA GLN A 19 -0.76 0.49 -6.99
C GLN A 19 -1.36 1.03 -5.69
N HIS A 20 -0.66 0.86 -4.59
CA HIS A 20 -1.00 1.50 -3.32
C HIS A 20 0.19 2.33 -2.84
N ALA A 21 -0.02 3.62 -2.69
CA ALA A 21 0.98 4.57 -2.25
C ALA A 21 0.43 5.44 -1.10
N TYR A 22 1.36 6.00 -0.32
CA TYR A 22 1.10 7.04 0.66
C TYR A 22 0.79 8.38 -0.02
N HIS A 23 0.49 9.40 0.78
CA HIS A 23 0.15 10.74 0.30
C HIS A 23 1.34 11.50 -0.32
N ASP A 24 2.57 11.04 -0.07
CA ASP A 24 3.83 11.55 -0.62
C ASP A 24 4.28 10.78 -1.87
N ASP A 25 3.36 10.04 -2.50
CA ASP A 25 3.60 9.14 -3.64
C ASP A 25 4.56 7.98 -3.36
N GLU A 26 5.00 7.80 -2.10
CA GLU A 26 5.84 6.67 -1.74
C GLU A 26 5.01 5.39 -1.75
N GLY A 27 5.49 4.37 -2.45
CA GLY A 27 4.83 3.06 -2.50
C GLY A 27 4.64 2.48 -1.10
N LEU A 28 3.52 1.81 -0.87
CA LEU A 28 3.35 0.94 0.29
C LEU A 28 4.23 -0.29 0.06
N GLN A 29 5.46 -0.28 0.55
CA GLN A 29 6.49 -1.23 0.12
C GLN A 29 6.45 -2.49 0.95
N ALA A 30 6.79 -3.63 0.31
CA ALA A 30 6.92 -4.92 0.97
C ALA A 30 5.71 -5.33 1.83
N ALA A 31 4.55 -4.70 1.62
CA ALA A 31 3.35 -4.95 2.39
C ALA A 31 2.75 -6.27 1.93
N ARG A 32 2.48 -7.16 2.89
CA ARG A 32 1.77 -8.39 2.61
C ARG A 32 0.35 -8.05 2.17
N PHE A 33 -0.16 -8.78 1.19
CA PHE A 33 -1.54 -8.65 0.77
C PHE A 33 -2.24 -10.01 0.72
N GLU A 34 -3.56 -9.97 0.90
CA GLU A 34 -4.46 -11.08 0.65
C GLU A 34 -5.56 -10.61 -0.32
N ALA A 35 -5.72 -11.32 -1.44
CA ALA A 35 -6.71 -11.06 -2.46
C ALA A 35 -7.70 -12.22 -2.54
N ARG A 36 -8.96 -11.95 -2.18
CA ARG A 36 -10.08 -12.88 -2.36
C ARG A 36 -10.74 -12.64 -3.71
N LEU A 37 -10.77 -13.66 -4.56
CA LEU A 37 -11.21 -13.57 -5.95
C LEU A 37 -12.70 -13.94 -6.10
N GLY A 38 -13.26 -13.71 -7.29
CA GLY A 38 -14.68 -13.89 -7.59
C GLY A 38 -15.16 -15.34 -7.46
N ASP A 39 -14.27 -16.30 -7.66
CA ASP A 39 -14.52 -17.74 -7.46
C ASP A 39 -14.35 -18.21 -6.00
N GLY A 40 -13.99 -17.29 -5.09
CA GLY A 40 -13.72 -17.56 -3.68
C GLY A 40 -12.28 -18.00 -3.38
N SER A 41 -11.42 -18.19 -4.39
CA SER A 41 -10.00 -18.47 -4.18
C SER A 41 -9.28 -17.28 -3.54
N VAL A 42 -8.16 -17.56 -2.86
CA VAL A 42 -7.37 -16.56 -2.15
C VAL A 42 -5.94 -16.60 -2.65
N ARG A 43 -5.41 -15.43 -3.03
CA ARG A 43 -4.00 -15.25 -3.42
C ARG A 43 -3.29 -14.31 -2.46
N ARG A 44 -2.02 -14.58 -2.21
CA ARG A 44 -1.18 -13.82 -1.28
C ARG A 44 0.13 -13.44 -1.93
N GLY A 45 0.72 -12.34 -1.49
CA GLY A 45 2.01 -11.87 -1.97
C GLY A 45 2.46 -10.62 -1.21
N THR A 46 3.43 -9.93 -1.77
CA THR A 46 3.94 -8.64 -1.27
C THR A 46 3.96 -7.62 -2.39
N THR A 47 3.73 -6.36 -2.05
CA THR A 47 3.95 -5.24 -2.97
C THR A 47 5.45 -5.02 -3.22
N ASP A 48 5.79 -4.45 -4.38
CA ASP A 48 7.15 -4.00 -4.66
C ASP A 48 7.45 -2.61 -4.06
N ALA A 49 8.62 -2.05 -4.39
CA ALA A 49 9.07 -0.73 -3.89
C ALA A 49 8.19 0.44 -4.36
N ALA A 50 7.47 0.30 -5.48
CA ALA A 50 6.54 1.30 -5.96
C ALA A 50 5.11 1.08 -5.43
N GLY A 51 4.91 0.04 -4.60
CA GLY A 51 3.61 -0.34 -4.08
C GLY A 51 2.75 -1.11 -5.10
N HIS A 52 3.36 -1.68 -6.15
CA HIS A 52 2.62 -2.43 -7.17
C HIS A 52 2.41 -3.89 -6.76
N LEU A 53 1.26 -4.43 -7.17
CA LEU A 53 1.03 -5.87 -7.26
C LEU A 53 0.40 -6.25 -8.59
N ARG A 54 0.55 -7.52 -8.97
CA ARG A 54 -0.08 -8.12 -10.14
C ARG A 54 -0.80 -9.40 -9.79
N LEU A 55 -2.03 -9.54 -10.26
CA LEU A 55 -2.83 -10.75 -10.17
C LEU A 55 -3.21 -11.18 -11.60
N PRO A 56 -2.43 -12.06 -12.25
CA PRO A 56 -2.77 -12.57 -13.57
C PRO A 56 -3.93 -13.57 -13.49
N GLU A 57 -4.57 -13.90 -14.60
CA GLU A 57 -5.53 -15.01 -14.67
C GLU A 57 -6.65 -14.95 -13.61
N LEU A 58 -7.28 -13.78 -13.47
CA LEU A 58 -8.40 -13.59 -12.58
C LEU A 58 -9.66 -14.24 -13.14
N PRO A 59 -10.36 -15.06 -12.33
CA PRO A 59 -11.69 -15.52 -12.68
C PRO A 59 -12.66 -14.33 -12.74
N PRO A 60 -13.71 -14.40 -13.56
CA PRO A 60 -14.74 -13.37 -13.59
C PRO A 60 -15.39 -13.18 -12.21
N GLY A 61 -15.56 -11.93 -11.81
CA GLY A 61 -16.23 -11.57 -10.56
C GLY A 61 -15.46 -10.55 -9.74
N PRO A 62 -15.97 -10.21 -8.54
CA PRO A 62 -15.37 -9.21 -7.69
C PRO A 62 -14.03 -9.70 -7.11
N VAL A 63 -13.07 -8.78 -6.96
CA VAL A 63 -11.81 -9.02 -6.25
C VAL A 63 -11.76 -8.09 -5.05
N GLN A 64 -11.47 -8.63 -3.87
CA GLN A 64 -11.27 -7.85 -2.66
C GLN A 64 -9.84 -8.06 -2.17
N VAL A 65 -9.06 -6.97 -2.14
CA VAL A 65 -7.66 -6.97 -1.71
C VAL A 65 -7.55 -6.27 -0.35
N ARG A 66 -6.82 -6.90 0.57
CA ARG A 66 -6.44 -6.33 1.86
C ARG A 66 -4.93 -6.26 1.94
N PHE A 67 -4.43 -5.15 2.48
CA PHE A 67 -3.01 -4.90 2.70
C PHE A 67 -2.72 -4.86 4.19
N ASP A 68 -1.60 -5.44 4.59
CA ASP A 68 -0.96 -5.16 5.87
C ASP A 68 -0.21 -3.81 5.79
N ALA A 69 0.42 -3.41 6.89
CA ALA A 69 1.28 -2.23 6.93
C ALA A 69 2.52 -2.40 6.03
N ASP A 70 3.23 -1.28 5.78
CA ASP A 70 4.52 -1.29 5.08
C ASP A 70 5.46 -2.29 5.76
N GLY A 71 6.06 -3.16 4.95
CA GLY A 71 6.90 -4.25 5.41
C GLY A 71 8.32 -3.84 5.76
N ARG A 72 8.72 -2.60 5.46
CA ARG A 72 10.04 -2.08 5.80
C ARG A 72 10.17 -1.87 7.30
N LEU A 73 11.40 -2.06 7.79
CA LEU A 73 11.75 -1.60 9.11
C LEU A 73 11.69 -0.07 9.14
N PHE A 74 11.30 0.48 10.28
CA PHE A 74 11.37 1.93 10.46
C PHE A 74 12.83 2.36 10.37
N GLU A 75 13.13 3.18 9.37
CA GLU A 75 14.44 3.80 9.17
C GLU A 75 14.29 5.31 9.13
N ARG A 76 15.23 6.01 9.75
CA ARG A 76 15.29 7.46 9.70
C ARG A 76 15.61 7.86 8.26
N ARG A 77 14.71 8.59 7.61
CA ARG A 77 14.93 9.08 6.23
C ARG A 77 15.89 10.27 6.18
N ASP A 78 15.82 11.15 7.18
CA ASP A 78 16.69 12.33 7.29
C ASP A 78 17.78 12.09 8.32
N ASP A 79 18.99 11.86 7.82
CA ASP A 79 20.16 11.69 8.66
C ASP A 79 20.91 12.99 8.99
N THR A 80 20.41 14.13 8.50
CA THR A 80 21.02 15.44 8.75
C THR A 80 21.16 15.65 10.25
N PRO A 81 22.39 15.92 10.75
CA PRO A 81 22.58 16.28 12.13
C PRO A 81 21.74 17.52 12.45
N ASN A 82 20.96 17.45 13.53
CA ASN A 82 20.33 18.63 14.07
C ASN A 82 21.43 19.50 14.71
N ASP A 83 21.91 20.49 13.97
CA ASP A 83 22.97 21.43 14.37
C ASP A 83 22.46 22.55 15.30
N ARG A 84 21.15 22.57 15.58
CA ARG A 84 20.57 23.51 16.54
C ARG A 84 21.20 23.25 17.90
N PRO A 85 21.71 24.29 18.59
CA PRO A 85 22.16 24.13 19.96
C PRO A 85 20.98 23.65 20.80
N ALA A 86 21.07 22.41 21.30
CA ALA A 86 20.09 21.78 22.19
C ALA A 86 20.18 22.33 23.62
N ASP A 87 20.76 23.51 23.80
CA ASP A 87 20.88 24.15 25.09
C ASP A 87 19.53 24.77 25.45
N LEU A 88 18.91 24.21 26.48
CA LEU A 88 17.62 24.63 27.01
C LEU A 88 17.66 26.12 27.38
N GLN A 89 18.79 26.59 27.90
CA GLN A 89 18.97 27.98 28.32
C GLN A 89 18.88 28.93 27.12
N THR A 90 19.56 28.61 26.02
CA THR A 90 19.50 29.35 24.75
C THR A 90 18.08 29.43 24.17
N LEU A 91 17.27 28.37 24.33
CA LEU A 91 15.87 28.36 23.89
C LEU A 91 14.98 29.23 24.79
N MET A 92 15.21 29.20 26.11
CA MET A 92 14.53 30.06 27.07
C MET A 92 14.86 31.53 26.84
N ASP A 93 16.11 31.88 26.57
CA ASP A 93 16.52 33.28 26.33
C ASP A 93 15.95 33.83 25.01
N ARG A 94 15.76 32.97 23.99
CA ARG A 94 15.22 33.37 22.68
C ARG A 94 13.71 33.61 22.69
N HIS A 95 12.97 32.89 23.54
CA HIS A 95 11.50 32.89 23.56
C HIS A 95 10.89 33.42 24.88
N GLY A 96 11.70 33.57 25.92
CA GLY A 96 11.35 34.19 27.19
C GLY A 96 11.42 35.70 27.04
N GLY A 97 10.41 36.28 26.40
CA GLY A 97 10.24 37.73 26.35
C GLY A 97 10.28 38.35 27.74
N SER A 98 11.07 39.43 27.86
CA SER A 98 11.10 40.34 28.99
C SER A 98 9.68 40.77 29.38
N ALA A 99 9.32 40.58 30.65
CA ALA A 99 8.22 41.28 31.29
C ALA A 99 8.63 42.70 31.69
#